data_AF-A0AA38HCJ9-F1
#
_entry.id   AF-A0AA38HCJ9-F1
#
_cell.length_a   1.000
_cell.length_b   1.000
_cell.length_c   1.000
_cell.angle_alpha   90.00
_cell.angle_beta   90.00
_cell.angle_gamma   90.00
#
_symmetry.space_group_name_H-M   'P 1'
#
loop_
_entity.id
_entity.type
_entity.pdbx_description
1 polymer ?
#
loop_
_entity_poly.entity_id
_entity_poly.type
_entity_poly.pdbx_seq_one_letter_code
_entity_poly.pdbx_strand_id
1 'polypeptide(L)'
;MGLFDSSPSSSSTPNTAHGVNDIPAPRSDATVNAPPADQHRRVADFVKEVPNAKYVFDSRRGGENPEAELCRVTPQGGKSCIKVFMQSTSLFKSMQALDYFCALPAEPSRTHMECTRIPR
;
A
#
# COMPACT_ATOMS: atom_id res chain seq x y z
N MET A 1 -31.46 4.47 -57.48
CA MET A 1 -30.19 5.23 -57.57
C MET A 1 -29.83 5.58 -56.13
N GLY A 2 -28.95 4.86 -55.42
CA GLY A 2 -27.47 4.87 -55.53
C GLY A 2 -26.97 6.25 -55.06
N LEU A 3 -26.14 6.45 -54.02
CA LEU A 3 -24.74 6.02 -53.76
C LEU A 3 -24.47 6.13 -52.21
N PHE A 4 -23.92 5.16 -51.46
CA PHE A 4 -22.49 4.90 -51.07
C PHE A 4 -21.66 6.17 -50.74
N ASP A 5 -20.89 6.32 -49.64
CA ASP A 5 -19.84 5.43 -49.09
C ASP A 5 -19.24 5.91 -47.72
N SER A 6 -18.82 4.94 -46.89
CA SER A 6 -17.70 4.83 -45.91
C SER A 6 -17.41 5.76 -44.71
N SER A 7 -17.30 5.17 -43.50
CA SER A 7 -16.03 4.81 -42.78
C SER A 7 -16.33 4.21 -41.36
N PRO A 8 -15.36 3.64 -40.61
CA PRO A 8 -15.03 2.21 -40.59
C PRO A 8 -15.31 1.50 -39.24
N SER A 9 -15.27 0.18 -39.32
CA SER A 9 -15.31 -0.84 -38.26
C SER A 9 -14.44 -0.56 -37.02
N SER A 10 -15.06 -0.64 -35.85
CA SER A 10 -14.42 -1.17 -34.64
C SER A 10 -15.32 -2.26 -34.06
N SER A 11 -14.78 -3.48 -34.06
CA SER A 11 -15.38 -4.68 -33.49
C SER A 11 -15.74 -4.48 -32.03
N SER A 12 -17.01 -4.17 -31.75
CA SER A 12 -17.55 -4.28 -30.39
C SER A 12 -17.86 -5.75 -30.14
N THR A 13 -16.96 -6.36 -29.39
CA THR A 13 -17.09 -7.65 -28.67
C THR A 13 -18.52 -7.96 -28.24
N PRO A 14 -18.94 -9.24 -28.30
CA PRO A 14 -20.28 -9.64 -27.94
C PRO A 14 -20.57 -9.27 -26.48
N ASN A 15 -21.65 -8.51 -26.34
CA ASN A 15 -22.21 -8.03 -25.09
C ASN A 15 -22.80 -9.24 -24.33
N THR A 16 -21.99 -9.91 -23.51
CA THR A 16 -22.48 -10.95 -22.60
C THR A 16 -22.80 -10.28 -21.27
N ALA A 17 -24.08 -10.00 -21.05
CA ALA A 17 -24.57 -9.63 -19.73
C ALA A 17 -24.38 -10.83 -18.78
N HIS A 18 -23.33 -10.76 -17.95
CA HIS A 18 -22.98 -11.80 -16.99
C HIS A 18 -23.84 -11.69 -15.74
N GLY A 19 -24.45 -12.81 -15.33
CA GLY A 19 -25.33 -12.91 -14.18
C GLY A 19 -24.58 -12.77 -12.86
N VAL A 20 -25.33 -12.65 -11.75
CA VAL A 20 -24.84 -12.45 -10.37
C VAL A 20 -23.86 -13.53 -9.84
N ASN A 21 -23.54 -14.56 -10.63
CA ASN A 21 -22.60 -15.63 -10.28
C ASN A 21 -21.21 -15.48 -10.90
N ASP A 22 -20.97 -14.45 -11.74
CA ASP A 22 -19.67 -14.17 -12.36
C ASP A 22 -18.84 -13.14 -11.56
N ILE A 23 -18.96 -13.14 -10.23
CA ILE A 23 -18.14 -12.28 -9.37
C ILE A 23 -16.72 -12.90 -9.30
N PRO A 24 -15.68 -12.21 -9.80
CA PRO A 24 -14.31 -12.70 -9.66
C PRO A 24 -14.00 -12.93 -8.18
N ALA A 25 -13.37 -14.06 -7.86
CA ALA A 25 -12.91 -14.32 -6.51
C ALA A 25 -12.14 -13.08 -5.97
N PRO A 26 -12.40 -12.64 -4.73
CA PRO A 26 -11.69 -11.50 -4.16
C PRO A 26 -10.19 -11.72 -4.31
N ARG A 27 -9.51 -10.79 -4.99
CA ARG A 27 -8.06 -10.87 -5.11
C ARG A 27 -7.49 -10.82 -3.70
N SER A 28 -6.83 -11.90 -3.30
CA SER A 28 -6.33 -12.00 -1.94
C SER A 28 -5.34 -10.88 -1.68
N ASP A 29 -5.42 -10.32 -0.49
CA ASP A 29 -4.52 -9.27 -0.04
C ASP A 29 -3.04 -9.72 -0.14
N ALA A 30 -2.80 -11.02 0.04
CA ALA A 30 -1.50 -11.66 -0.05
C ALA A 30 -0.85 -11.57 -1.44
N THR A 31 -1.63 -11.44 -2.52
CA THR A 31 -1.10 -11.36 -3.89
C THR A 31 -1.03 -9.92 -4.41
N VAL A 32 -1.86 -9.02 -3.92
CA VAL A 32 -1.93 -7.62 -4.40
C VAL A 32 -0.95 -6.70 -3.66
N ASN A 33 -0.84 -6.84 -2.34
CA ASN A 33 -0.03 -5.96 -1.49
C ASN A 33 1.17 -6.69 -0.87
N ALA A 34 1.69 -7.71 -1.55
CA ALA A 34 2.88 -8.43 -1.09
C ALA A 34 4.06 -7.46 -1.00
N PRO A 35 4.75 -7.35 0.15
CA PRO A 35 5.98 -6.58 0.22
C PRO A 35 7.10 -7.29 -0.54
N PRO A 36 7.88 -6.59 -1.38
CA PRO A 36 9.10 -7.14 -1.94
C PRO A 36 10.05 -7.58 -0.82
N ALA A 37 10.63 -8.77 -0.93
CA ALA A 37 11.43 -9.38 0.14
C ALA A 37 12.61 -8.47 0.58
N ASP A 38 13.28 -7.82 -0.36
CA ASP A 38 14.42 -6.94 -0.08
C ASP A 38 13.99 -5.67 0.67
N GLN A 39 12.83 -5.10 0.33
CA GLN A 39 12.28 -3.93 1.01
C GLN A 39 11.78 -4.29 2.41
N HIS A 40 11.18 -5.48 2.57
CA HIS A 40 10.79 -6.01 3.87
C HIS A 40 11.99 -6.15 4.81
N ARG A 41 13.11 -6.71 4.33
CA ARG A 41 14.36 -6.82 5.10
C ARG A 41 14.88 -5.45 5.52
N ARG A 42 14.89 -4.48 4.61
CA ARG A 42 15.32 -3.09 4.92
C ARG A 42 14.47 -2.46 6.02
N VAL A 43 13.15 -2.68 6.02
CA VAL A 43 12.26 -2.25 7.11
C VAL A 43 12.59 -3.00 8.40
N ALA A 44 12.74 -4.32 8.34
CA ALA A 44 13.07 -5.15 9.49
C ALA A 44 14.36 -4.70 10.19
N ASP A 45 15.42 -4.44 9.42
CA ASP A 45 16.69 -3.95 9.94
C ASP A 45 16.55 -2.58 10.62
N PHE A 46 15.83 -1.66 9.98
CA PHE A 46 15.58 -0.32 10.52
C PHE A 46 14.73 -0.31 11.81
N VAL A 47 13.72 -1.19 11.91
CA VAL A 47 12.92 -1.31 13.13
C VAL A 47 13.65 -2.06 14.24
N LYS A 48 14.60 -2.94 13.89
CA LYS A 48 15.42 -3.69 14.84
C LYS A 48 16.43 -2.82 15.57
N GLU A 49 16.87 -1.71 14.98
CA GLU A 49 17.77 -0.75 15.65
C GLU A 49 17.19 -0.21 16.96
N VAL A 50 15.89 0.15 16.97
CA VAL A 50 15.22 0.73 18.14
C VAL A 50 13.77 0.22 18.20
N PRO A 51 13.55 -1.03 18.64
CA PRO A 51 12.25 -1.70 18.50
C PRO A 51 11.13 -1.08 19.34
N ASN A 52 11.47 -0.32 20.37
CA ASN A 52 10.49 0.34 21.25
C ASN A 52 10.19 1.78 20.81
N ALA A 53 10.74 2.24 19.68
CA ALA A 53 10.45 3.56 19.15
C ALA A 53 9.06 3.60 18.47
N LYS A 54 8.53 4.80 18.32
CA LYS A 54 7.34 5.06 17.53
C LYS A 54 7.75 5.27 16.08
N TYR A 55 7.11 4.55 15.17
CA TYR A 55 7.34 4.66 13.73
C TYR A 55 6.13 5.31 13.06
N VAL A 56 6.35 6.07 11.99
CA VAL A 56 5.29 6.74 11.24
C VAL A 56 5.56 6.66 9.73
N PHE A 57 4.52 6.49 8.93
CA PHE A 57 4.62 6.55 7.47
C PHE A 57 3.35 7.16 6.86
N ASP A 58 3.45 7.82 5.71
CA ASP A 58 2.28 8.41 5.05
C ASP A 58 1.46 7.37 4.28
N SER A 59 0.18 7.25 4.60
CA SER A 59 -0.73 6.33 3.90
C SER A 59 -1.19 6.87 2.53
N ARG A 60 -1.11 8.19 2.29
CA ARG A 60 -1.58 8.81 1.05
C ARG A 60 -0.61 8.69 -0.12
N ARG A 61 0.67 8.43 0.13
CA ARG A 61 1.70 8.39 -0.91
C ARG A 61 1.62 7.19 -1.86
N GLY A 62 0.65 6.28 -1.69
CA GLY A 62 0.42 5.12 -2.55
C GLY A 62 -0.28 5.41 -3.89
N GLY A 63 0.09 6.49 -4.58
CA GLY A 63 -0.34 6.73 -5.98
C GLY A 63 0.36 5.79 -6.97
N GLU A 64 0.50 6.18 -8.24
CA GLU A 64 1.17 5.37 -9.28
C GLU A 64 2.65 5.01 -8.97
N ASN A 65 3.27 5.63 -7.95
CA ASN A 65 4.65 5.38 -7.58
C ASN A 65 4.75 4.54 -6.30
N PRO A 66 5.43 3.38 -6.33
CA PRO A 66 5.68 2.55 -5.14
C PRO A 66 6.85 3.12 -4.32
N GLU A 67 6.71 4.34 -3.79
CA GLU A 67 7.70 4.96 -2.89
C GLU A 67 7.01 5.40 -1.59
N ALA A 68 7.26 4.64 -0.51
CA ALA A 68 6.84 5.01 0.83
C ALA A 68 8.05 5.46 1.66
N GLU A 69 7.78 6.25 2.69
CA GLU A 69 8.80 6.72 3.62
C GLU A 69 8.43 6.28 5.03
N LEU A 70 9.34 5.58 5.70
CA LEU A 70 9.19 5.12 7.08
C LEU A 70 10.09 5.96 7.98
N CYS A 71 9.47 6.67 8.92
CA CYS A 71 10.14 7.56 9.86
C CYS A 71 10.08 7.01 11.28
N ARG A 72 11.22 6.97 11.97
CA ARG A 72 11.33 6.73 13.42
C ARG A 72 11.28 8.07 14.16
N VAL A 73 10.42 8.18 15.15
CA VAL A 73 10.38 9.33 16.07
C VAL A 73 11.48 9.18 17.11
N THR A 74 12.37 10.16 17.22
CA THR A 74 13.44 10.17 18.21
C THR A 74 12.96 10.80 19.52
N PRO A 75 13.52 10.43 20.68
CA PRO A 75 13.13 11.02 21.97
C PRO A 75 13.41 12.54 22.06
N GLN A 76 14.31 13.06 21.23
CA GLN A 76 14.61 14.50 21.11
C GLN A 76 13.58 15.26 20.26
N GLY A 77 12.51 14.60 19.80
CA GLY A 77 11.46 15.21 18.96
C GLY A 77 11.80 15.25 17.46
N GLY A 78 12.95 14.69 17.06
CA GLY A 78 13.33 14.55 15.66
C GLY A 78 12.66 13.35 14.97
N LYS A 79 12.83 13.27 13.66
CA LYS A 79 12.43 12.10 12.86
C LYS A 79 13.63 11.63 12.03
N SER A 80 13.94 10.34 12.10
CA SER A 80 14.90 9.69 11.21
C SER A 80 14.11 8.87 10.20
N CYS A 81 14.23 9.16 8.91
CA CYS A 81 13.39 8.55 7.87
C CYS A 81 14.23 7.74 6.88
N ILE A 82 13.68 6.61 6.44
CA ILE A 82 14.20 5.82 5.33
C ILE A 82 13.15 5.78 4.21
N LYS A 83 13.65 5.85 2.97
CA LYS A 83 12.84 5.59 1.78
C LYS A 83 12.80 4.09 1.52
N VAL A 84 11.61 3.60 1.20
CA VAL A 84 11.34 2.20 0.84
C VAL A 84 10.55 2.17 -0.46
N PHE A 85 11.04 1.40 -1.43
CA PHE A 85 10.44 1.29 -2.75
C PHE A 85 9.30 0.25 -2.74
N MET A 86 8.24 0.54 -1.99
CA MET A 86 7.01 -0.22 -1.96
C MET A 86 5.81 0.66 -1.61
N GLN A 87 4.60 0.18 -1.88
CA GLN A 87 3.36 0.87 -1.52
C GLN A 87 3.16 0.91 0.00
N SER A 88 2.45 1.94 0.49
CA SER A 88 2.13 2.09 1.91
C SER A 88 1.34 0.91 2.48
N THR A 89 0.53 0.23 1.65
CA THR A 89 -0.20 -1.00 2.00
C THR A 89 0.75 -2.18 2.25
N SER A 90 1.76 -2.37 1.39
CA SER A 90 2.81 -3.37 1.56
C SER A 90 3.70 -3.07 2.78
N LEU A 91 3.98 -1.80 3.04
CA LEU A 91 4.69 -1.36 4.24
C LEU A 91 3.88 -1.66 5.51
N PHE A 92 2.57 -1.38 5.52
CA PHE A 92 1.67 -1.72 6.62
C PHE A 92 1.69 -3.22 6.94
N LYS A 93 1.70 -4.08 5.91
CA LYS A 93 1.81 -5.54 6.09
C LYS A 93 3.17 -5.95 6.63
N SER A 94 4.24 -5.34 6.13
CA SER A 94 5.59 -5.59 6.63
C SER A 94 5.70 -5.28 8.12
N MET A 95 5.17 -4.15 8.57
CA MET A 95 5.18 -3.77 9.98
C MET A 95 4.35 -4.73 10.86
N GLN A 96 3.17 -5.14 10.40
CA GLN A 96 2.35 -6.13 11.12
C GLN A 96 3.03 -7.49 11.24
N ALA A 97 3.71 -7.95 10.19
CA ALA A 97 4.51 -9.19 10.23
C ALA A 97 5.68 -9.12 11.23
N LEU A 98 6.10 -7.91 11.61
CA LEU A 98 7.15 -7.64 12.59
C LEU A 98 6.59 -7.34 13.99
N ASP A 99 5.33 -7.67 14.27
CA ASP A 99 4.63 -7.44 15.54
C ASP A 99 4.44 -5.95 15.90
N TYR A 100 4.23 -5.09 14.91
CA TYR A 100 3.82 -3.71 15.12
C TYR A 100 2.33 -3.51 14.86
N PHE A 101 1.67 -2.82 15.77
CA PHE A 101 0.33 -2.30 15.57
C PHE A 101 0.42 -0.91 14.96
N CYS A 102 -0.19 -0.72 13.79
CA CYS A 102 -0.21 0.55 13.09
C CYS A 102 -1.65 1.07 12.94
N ALA A 103 -1.89 2.32 13.33
CA ALA A 103 -3.20 2.94 13.25
C ALA A 103 -3.11 4.38 12.73
N LEU A 104 -4.18 4.86 12.11
CA LEU A 104 -4.34 6.28 11.84
C LEU A 104 -4.67 7.01 13.15
N PRO A 105 -4.08 8.20 13.40
CA PRO A 105 -4.48 9.06 14.50
C PRO A 105 -5.98 9.39 14.44
N ALA A 106 -6.59 9.62 15.61
CA ALA A 106 -7.99 10.05 15.69
C ALA A 106 -8.25 11.43 15.06
N GLU A 107 -7.18 12.22 14.92
CA GLU A 107 -7.22 13.55 14.30
C GLU A 107 -7.36 13.41 12.77
N PRO A 108 -8.49 13.83 12.18
CA PRO A 108 -8.80 13.59 10.76
C PRO A 108 -7.87 14.33 9.80
N SER A 109 -7.15 15.35 10.27
CA SER A 109 -6.15 16.09 9.49
C SER A 109 -4.82 15.35 9.34
N ARG A 110 -4.59 14.28 10.11
CA ARG A 110 -3.32 13.51 10.14
C ARG A 110 -3.47 12.21 9.35
N THR A 111 -2.75 12.11 8.23
CA THR A 111 -2.83 10.95 7.32
C THR A 111 -1.67 9.98 7.44
N HIS A 112 -0.69 10.27 8.31
CA HIS A 112 0.36 9.33 8.59
C HIS A 112 -0.15 8.26 9.55
N MET A 113 0.15 7.00 9.26
CA MET A 113 -0.05 5.92 10.20
C MET A 113 1.02 5.98 11.26
N GLU A 114 0.64 5.68 12.50
CA GLU A 114 1.53 5.57 13.64
C GLU A 114 1.62 4.10 14.06
N CYS A 115 2.83 3.57 14.08
CA CYS A 115 3.15 2.19 14.41
C CYS A 115 3.88 2.10 15.74
N THR A 116 3.43 1.19 16.59
CA THR A 116 4.04 0.87 17.89
C THR A 116 4.15 -0.63 18.05
N ARG A 117 5.22 -1.10 18.69
CA ARG A 117 5.41 -2.52 18.95
C ARG A 117 4.32 -3.05 19.87
N ILE A 118 3.78 -4.22 19.56
CA ILE A 118 2.75 -4.86 20.37
C ILE A 118 3.44 -5.48 21.59
N PRO A 119 3.07 -5.08 22.83
CA PRO A 119 3.51 -5.80 24.02
C PRO A 119 2.89 -7.21 23.99
N ARG A 120 3.73 -8.23 24.16
CA ARG A 120 3.32 -9.63 24.29
C ARG A 120 3.21 -10.01 25.74
#